data_AF-A0A4R3L5Y6-F1
#
_entry.id   AF-A0A4R3L5Y6-F1
#
_cell.length_a   1.000
_cell.length_b   1.000
_cell.length_c   1.000
_cell.angle_alpha   90.00
_cell.angle_beta   90.00
_cell.angle_gamma   90.00
#
_symmetry.space_group_name_H-M   'P 1'
#
loop_
_entity.id
_entity.type
_entity.pdbx_description
1 polymer ?
#
loop_
_entity_poly.entity_id
_entity_poly.type
_entity_poly.pdbx_seq_one_letter_code
_entity_poly.pdbx_strand_id
1 'polypeptide(L)'
;MDDIIGYSPKEYMDQLSDEMKVDYKGLMKAIPIIMIGAFAYILLGDAIRGTVSYSILALISYPVVTLGALGIFALVLKYIARNNVPKWKEILLFFVESFLTIFFYVALFLLDKKWGEPFFELHTTGNIIAGSIAVLIFIAIAIWSRTWFSIIVPALLFIPQIVVEWFPLPEEYKMLTAMVIVITSLIIYSRIESKKVS
;
A
#
# COMPACT_ATOMS: atom_id res chain seq x y z
N MET A 1 29.20 8.41 -22.48
CA MET A 1 29.67 7.18 -21.82
C MET A 1 29.37 6.08 -22.80
N ASP A 2 30.34 5.90 -23.69
CA ASP A 2 30.30 4.89 -24.73
C ASP A 2 30.43 3.50 -24.10
N ASP A 3 29.79 2.59 -24.80
CA ASP A 3 29.38 1.26 -24.40
C ASP A 3 30.58 0.35 -24.11
N ILE A 4 30.74 -0.10 -22.86
CA ILE A 4 31.77 -1.09 -22.49
C ILE A 4 31.31 -2.51 -22.87
N ILE A 5 30.07 -2.68 -23.36
CA ILE A 5 29.47 -3.99 -23.69
C ILE A 5 28.80 -4.08 -25.08
N GLY A 6 28.67 -2.98 -25.83
CA GLY A 6 28.17 -2.98 -27.22
C GLY A 6 26.66 -3.28 -27.38
N TYR A 7 25.90 -3.34 -26.28
CA TYR A 7 24.46 -3.61 -26.30
C TYR A 7 23.67 -2.40 -25.81
N SER A 8 22.56 -2.09 -26.50
CA SER A 8 21.61 -1.13 -25.98
C SER A 8 20.99 -1.64 -24.67
N PRO A 9 20.56 -0.76 -23.74
CA PRO A 9 19.94 -1.14 -22.45
C PRO A 9 18.78 -2.12 -22.61
N LYS A 10 18.03 -1.98 -23.70
CA LYS A 10 16.94 -2.87 -24.08
C LYS A 10 17.43 -4.28 -24.43
N GLU A 11 18.46 -4.38 -25.26
CA GLU A 11 19.05 -5.66 -25.67
C GLU A 11 19.69 -6.37 -24.49
N TYR A 12 20.39 -5.62 -23.64
CA TYR A 12 20.95 -6.14 -22.39
C TYR A 12 19.87 -6.71 -21.47
N MET A 13 18.79 -5.96 -21.22
CA MET A 13 17.70 -6.40 -20.35
C MET A 13 16.91 -7.58 -20.92
N ASP A 14 16.71 -7.63 -22.25
CA ASP A 14 16.02 -8.73 -22.91
C ASP A 14 16.84 -10.02 -22.77
N GLN A 15 18.14 -9.99 -23.09
CA GLN A 15 19.04 -11.13 -22.91
C GLN A 15 19.11 -11.60 -21.44
N LEU A 16 19.28 -10.66 -20.50
CA LEU A 16 19.31 -10.98 -19.07
C LEU A 16 18.00 -11.60 -18.60
N SER A 17 16.86 -11.13 -19.11
CA SER A 17 15.55 -11.67 -18.73
C SER A 17 15.29 -13.08 -19.26
N ASP A 18 15.87 -13.44 -20.41
CA ASP A 18 15.80 -14.78 -20.97
C ASP A 18 16.68 -15.78 -20.18
N GLU A 19 17.77 -15.30 -19.59
CA GLU A 19 18.66 -16.11 -18.75
C GLU A 19 18.14 -16.25 -17.30
N MET A 20 17.36 -15.29 -16.81
CA MET A 20 16.82 -15.30 -15.46
C MET A 20 15.53 -16.14 -15.34
N LYS A 21 15.60 -17.21 -14.55
CA LYS A 21 14.40 -17.96 -14.14
C LYS A 21 13.55 -17.11 -13.21
N VAL A 22 12.26 -17.02 -13.49
CA VAL A 22 11.29 -16.40 -12.57
C VAL A 22 11.23 -17.22 -11.28
N ASP A 23 11.46 -16.57 -10.13
CA ASP A 23 11.33 -17.21 -8.82
C ASP A 23 9.85 -17.31 -8.40
N TYR A 24 9.15 -18.28 -8.99
CA TYR A 24 7.76 -18.58 -8.64
C TYR A 24 7.60 -18.96 -7.16
N LYS A 25 8.62 -19.56 -6.54
CA LYS A 25 8.57 -19.98 -5.13
C LYS A 25 8.62 -18.77 -4.20
N GLY A 26 9.46 -17.78 -4.52
CA GLY A 26 9.46 -16.48 -3.84
C GLY A 26 8.14 -15.76 -3.99
N LEU A 27 7.60 -15.69 -5.21
CA LEU A 27 6.31 -15.04 -5.49
C LEU A 27 5.14 -15.69 -4.75
N MET A 28 5.05 -17.02 -4.73
CA MET A 28 4.00 -17.74 -4.00
C MET A 28 4.04 -17.50 -2.49
N LYS A 29 5.20 -17.12 -1.93
CA LYS A 29 5.32 -16.71 -0.51
C LYS A 29 4.99 -15.24 -0.31
N ALA A 30 5.46 -14.37 -1.20
CA ALA A 30 5.33 -12.93 -1.05
C ALA A 30 3.90 -12.44 -1.32
N ILE A 31 3.23 -12.94 -2.36
CA ILE A 31 1.89 -12.46 -2.77
C ILE A 31 0.87 -12.61 -1.62
N PRO A 32 0.73 -13.78 -0.96
CA PRO A 32 -0.20 -13.90 0.17
C PRO A 32 0.11 -12.96 1.32
N ILE A 33 1.40 -12.73 1.62
CA ILE A 33 1.82 -11.82 2.70
C ILE A 33 1.45 -10.38 2.37
N ILE A 34 1.65 -9.96 1.11
CA ILE A 34 1.24 -8.63 0.64
C ILE A 34 -0.28 -8.48 0.73
N MET A 35 -1.04 -9.49 0.32
CA MET A 35 -2.51 -9.47 0.41
C MET A 35 -2.99 -9.37 1.86
N ILE A 36 -2.40 -10.16 2.76
CA ILE A 36 -2.69 -10.11 4.20
C ILE A 36 -2.36 -8.72 4.78
N GLY A 37 -1.23 -8.14 4.40
CA GLY A 37 -0.84 -6.80 4.82
C GLY A 37 -1.77 -5.70 4.30
N ALA A 38 -2.16 -5.77 3.02
CA ALA A 38 -3.12 -4.85 2.42
C ALA A 38 -4.48 -4.93 3.11
N PHE A 39 -4.97 -6.15 3.39
CA PHE A 39 -6.22 -6.35 4.11
C PHE A 39 -6.13 -5.86 5.55
N ALA A 40 -5.04 -6.12 6.27
CA ALA A 40 -4.81 -5.60 7.61
C ALA A 40 -4.83 -4.06 7.64
N TYR A 41 -4.37 -3.41 6.58
CA TYR A 41 -4.41 -1.96 6.45
C TYR A 41 -5.84 -1.41 6.35
N ILE A 42 -6.68 -2.05 5.53
CA ILE A 42 -8.09 -1.69 5.41
C ILE A 42 -8.81 -1.98 6.73
N LEU A 43 -8.62 -3.17 7.28
CA LEU A 43 -9.22 -3.63 8.54
C LEU A 43 -8.89 -2.71 9.72
N LEU A 44 -7.63 -2.28 9.86
CA LEU A 44 -7.23 -1.38 10.93
C LEU A 44 -7.91 -0.02 10.79
N GLY A 45 -7.95 0.54 9.58
CA GLY A 45 -8.62 1.81 9.33
C GLY A 45 -10.11 1.76 9.66
N ASP A 46 -10.80 0.69 9.24
CA ASP A 46 -12.22 0.52 9.50
C ASP A 46 -12.50 0.21 10.98
N ALA A 47 -11.62 -0.53 11.64
CA ALA A 47 -11.70 -0.80 13.08
C ALA A 47 -11.58 0.48 13.91
N ILE A 48 -10.64 1.36 13.57
CA ILE A 48 -10.46 2.66 14.25
C ILE A 48 -11.70 3.54 14.08
N ARG A 49 -12.29 3.56 12.88
CA ARG A 49 -13.53 4.30 12.60
C ARG A 49 -14.78 3.65 13.16
N GLY A 50 -14.69 2.41 13.66
CA GLY A 50 -15.82 1.64 14.14
C GLY A 50 -16.77 1.15 13.03
N THR A 51 -16.28 1.08 11.79
CA THR A 51 -17.08 0.80 10.58
C THR A 51 -16.70 -0.53 9.91
N VAL A 52 -16.29 -1.55 10.69
CA VAL A 52 -15.95 -2.85 10.10
C VAL A 52 -17.23 -3.55 9.64
N SER A 53 -17.52 -3.37 8.36
CA SER A 53 -18.63 -3.99 7.65
C SER A 53 -18.17 -4.28 6.23
N TYR A 54 -18.22 -5.56 5.82
CA TYR A 54 -17.78 -5.96 4.50
C TYR A 54 -18.85 -6.77 3.79
N SER A 55 -19.11 -6.42 2.53
CA SER A 55 -19.90 -7.23 1.62
C SER A 55 -19.02 -8.30 0.94
N ILE A 56 -19.66 -9.24 0.24
CA ILE A 56 -18.97 -10.18 -0.65
C ILE A 56 -18.26 -9.43 -1.78
N LEU A 57 -18.85 -8.34 -2.28
CA LEU A 57 -18.27 -7.51 -3.33
C LEU A 57 -16.95 -6.88 -2.85
N ALA A 58 -16.92 -6.29 -1.66
CA ALA A 58 -15.71 -5.74 -1.06
C ALA A 58 -14.64 -6.83 -0.86
N LEU A 59 -15.04 -7.98 -0.31
CA LEU A 59 -14.12 -9.08 0.01
C LEU A 59 -13.43 -9.69 -1.22
N ILE A 60 -14.13 -9.78 -2.36
CA ILE A 60 -13.55 -10.28 -3.61
C ILE A 60 -12.76 -9.17 -4.33
N SER A 61 -13.29 -7.95 -4.33
CA SER A 61 -12.73 -6.87 -5.13
C SER A 61 -11.40 -6.34 -4.59
N TYR A 62 -11.19 -6.31 -3.26
CA TYR A 62 -9.92 -5.89 -2.67
C TYR A 62 -8.73 -6.77 -3.10
N PRO A 63 -8.79 -8.11 -3.02
CA PRO A 63 -7.80 -9.01 -3.62
C PRO A 63 -7.55 -8.75 -5.09
N VAL A 64 -8.61 -8.61 -5.89
CA VAL A 64 -8.51 -8.44 -7.34
C VAL A 64 -7.76 -7.16 -7.69
N VAL A 65 -8.09 -6.04 -7.03
CA VAL A 65 -7.40 -4.76 -7.24
C VAL A 65 -5.96 -4.83 -6.75
N THR A 66 -5.71 -5.47 -5.60
CA THR A 66 -4.34 -5.64 -5.07
C THR A 66 -3.46 -6.39 -6.07
N LEU A 67 -3.94 -7.52 -6.60
CA LEU A 67 -3.21 -8.32 -7.58
C LEU A 67 -3.03 -7.58 -8.90
N GLY A 68 -4.06 -6.85 -9.35
CA GLY A 68 -3.98 -5.99 -10.53
C GLY A 68 -2.91 -4.91 -10.38
N ALA A 69 -2.90 -4.21 -9.24
CA ALA A 69 -1.90 -3.19 -8.93
C ALA A 69 -0.49 -3.77 -8.91
N LEU A 70 -0.27 -4.92 -8.27
CA LEU A 70 1.03 -5.61 -8.29
C LEU A 70 1.48 -5.97 -9.71
N GLY A 71 0.55 -6.43 -10.56
CA GLY A 71 0.82 -6.72 -11.95
C GLY A 71 1.23 -5.48 -12.74
N ILE A 72 0.50 -4.38 -12.59
CA ILE A 72 0.81 -3.10 -13.24
C ILE A 72 2.16 -2.57 -12.75
N PHE A 73 2.41 -2.62 -11.43
CA PHE A 73 3.68 -2.22 -10.84
C PHE A 73 4.86 -3.01 -11.42
N ALA A 74 4.73 -4.32 -11.57
CA ALA A 74 5.75 -5.17 -12.21
C ALA A 74 5.98 -4.79 -13.68
N LEU A 75 4.93 -4.46 -14.42
CA LEU A 75 5.03 -4.00 -15.82
C LEU A 75 5.72 -2.63 -15.92
N VAL A 76 5.42 -1.71 -15.01
CA VAL A 76 6.05 -0.38 -14.92
C VAL A 76 7.55 -0.53 -14.64
N LEU A 77 7.93 -1.37 -13.66
CA LEU A 77 9.34 -1.67 -13.36
C LEU A 77 10.06 -2.26 -14.58
N LYS A 78 9.45 -3.24 -15.25
CA LYS A 78 10.03 -3.83 -16.47
C LYS A 78 10.21 -2.78 -17.58
N TYR A 79 9.24 -1.89 -17.76
CA TYR A 79 9.31 -0.82 -18.75
C TYR A 79 10.43 0.18 -18.46
N ILE A 80 10.58 0.61 -17.20
CA ILE A 80 11.62 1.55 -16.78
C ILE A 80 13.00 0.94 -17.01
N ALA A 81 13.21 -0.31 -16.56
CA ALA A 81 14.48 -1.01 -16.70
C ALA A 81 14.90 -1.19 -18.17
N ARG A 82 13.94 -1.50 -19.06
CA ARG A 82 14.21 -1.75 -20.48
C ARG A 82 14.56 -0.48 -21.28
N ASN A 83 14.00 0.67 -20.90
CA ASN A 83 13.99 1.85 -21.78
C ASN A 83 14.85 3.03 -21.30
N ASN A 84 15.68 2.87 -20.25
CA ASN A 84 16.50 3.95 -19.67
C ASN A 84 15.73 5.27 -19.54
N VAL A 85 14.56 5.17 -18.91
CA VAL A 85 13.59 6.25 -18.79
C VAL A 85 14.20 7.37 -17.92
N PRO A 86 14.09 8.66 -18.33
CA PRO A 86 14.58 9.75 -17.49
C PRO A 86 13.79 9.83 -16.17
N LYS A 87 14.47 10.19 -15.07
CA LYS A 87 13.91 10.17 -13.70
C LYS A 87 12.53 10.82 -13.55
N TRP A 88 12.26 11.92 -14.26
CA TRP A 88 10.95 12.59 -14.16
C TRP A 88 9.81 11.74 -14.76
N LYS A 89 10.07 10.99 -15.84
CA LYS A 89 9.10 10.07 -16.44
C LYS A 89 8.91 8.83 -15.57
N GLU A 90 9.97 8.35 -14.93
CA GLU A 90 9.88 7.28 -13.93
C GLU A 90 8.95 7.66 -12.78
N ILE A 91 9.14 8.84 -12.19
CA ILE A 91 8.25 9.38 -11.14
C ILE A 91 6.81 9.50 -11.66
N LEU A 92 6.62 9.99 -12.88
CA LEU A 92 5.29 10.11 -13.49
C LEU A 92 4.61 8.73 -13.66
N LEU A 93 5.35 7.71 -14.08
CA LEU A 93 4.80 6.35 -14.24
C LEU A 93 4.35 5.76 -12.91
N PHE A 94 5.15 5.89 -11.85
CA PHE A 94 4.74 5.46 -10.50
C PHE A 94 3.55 6.28 -9.98
N PHE A 95 3.53 7.59 -10.24
CA PHE A 95 2.40 8.44 -9.84
C PHE A 95 1.09 8.00 -10.53
N VAL A 96 1.13 7.74 -11.84
CA VAL A 96 -0.04 7.27 -12.59
C VAL A 96 -0.49 5.89 -12.12
N GLU A 97 0.44 4.97 -11.88
CA GLU A 97 0.15 3.63 -11.36
C GLU A 97 -0.52 3.72 -9.98
N SER A 98 0.02 4.52 -9.07
CA SER A 98 -0.53 4.68 -7.73
C SER A 98 -1.90 5.38 -7.76
N PHE A 99 -2.06 6.41 -8.61
CA PHE A 99 -3.34 7.09 -8.79
C PHE A 99 -4.41 6.15 -9.35
N LEU A 100 -4.04 5.31 -10.32
CA LEU A 100 -4.94 4.31 -10.90
C LEU A 100 -5.39 3.29 -9.85
N THR A 101 -4.46 2.81 -9.01
CA THR A 101 -4.77 1.89 -7.90
C THR A 101 -5.73 2.54 -6.91
N ILE A 102 -5.48 3.78 -6.48
CA ILE A 102 -6.38 4.54 -5.60
C ILE A 102 -7.76 4.71 -6.26
N PHE A 103 -7.80 5.08 -7.54
CA PHE A 103 -9.04 5.25 -8.29
C PHE A 103 -9.88 3.97 -8.29
N PHE A 104 -9.29 2.80 -8.50
CA PHE A 104 -10.01 1.53 -8.45
C PHE A 104 -10.56 1.21 -7.06
N TYR A 105 -9.79 1.42 -5.99
CA TYR A 105 -10.29 1.24 -4.63
C TYR A 105 -11.47 2.16 -4.32
N VAL A 106 -11.38 3.44 -4.69
CA VAL A 106 -12.46 4.42 -4.48
C VAL A 106 -13.69 4.07 -5.31
N ALA A 107 -13.52 3.71 -6.58
CA ALA A 107 -14.62 3.33 -7.45
C ALA A 107 -15.37 2.10 -6.91
N LEU A 108 -14.63 1.09 -6.42
CA LEU A 108 -15.23 -0.09 -5.80
C LEU A 108 -15.90 0.22 -4.47
N PHE A 109 -15.31 1.06 -3.64
CA PHE A 109 -15.93 1.50 -2.40
C PHE A 109 -17.29 2.19 -2.66
N LEU A 110 -17.35 3.06 -3.67
CA LEU A 110 -18.60 3.71 -4.06
C LEU A 110 -19.63 2.73 -4.63
N LEU A 111 -19.17 1.73 -5.40
CA LEU A 111 -20.03 0.68 -5.94
C LEU A 111 -20.59 -0.21 -4.83
N ASP A 112 -19.74 -0.58 -3.87
CA ASP A 112 -20.10 -1.37 -2.69
C ASP A 112 -21.11 -0.64 -1.82
N LYS A 113 -20.91 0.66 -1.58
CA LYS A 113 -21.87 1.48 -0.86
C LYS A 113 -23.26 1.51 -1.52
N LYS A 114 -23.32 1.37 -2.85
CA LYS A 114 -24.58 1.44 -3.61
C LYS A 114 -25.28 0.08 -3.73
N TRP A 115 -24.53 -1.00 -3.93
CA TRP A 115 -25.05 -2.33 -4.31
C TRP A 115 -24.58 -3.47 -3.38
N GLY A 116 -23.61 -3.22 -2.52
CA GLY A 116 -23.10 -4.19 -1.57
C GLY A 116 -24.02 -4.33 -0.37
N GLU A 117 -24.57 -5.53 -0.20
CA GLU A 117 -25.24 -5.90 1.04
C GLU A 117 -24.18 -6.36 2.05
N PRO A 118 -24.21 -5.85 3.31
CA PRO A 118 -23.22 -6.22 4.31
C PRO A 118 -23.35 -7.71 4.62
N PHE A 119 -22.26 -8.45 4.39
CA PHE A 119 -22.20 -9.88 4.66
C PHE A 119 -21.92 -10.13 6.14
N PHE A 120 -21.08 -9.30 6.76
CA PHE A 120 -20.89 -9.24 8.20
C PHE A 120 -20.62 -7.81 8.67
N GLU A 121 -21.07 -7.51 9.89
CA GLU A 121 -20.87 -6.24 10.57
C GLU A 121 -20.38 -6.52 11.99
N LEU A 122 -19.35 -5.80 12.43
CA LEU A 122 -18.83 -5.91 13.79
C LEU A 122 -19.27 -4.71 14.63
N HIS A 123 -19.78 -5.01 15.82
CA HIS A 123 -20.02 -4.00 16.86
C HIS A 123 -18.72 -3.61 17.57
N THR A 124 -18.80 -2.72 18.56
CA THR A 124 -17.67 -2.12 19.28
C THR A 124 -16.61 -3.13 19.73
N THR A 125 -17.00 -4.22 20.38
CA THR A 125 -16.04 -5.26 20.84
C THR A 125 -15.36 -5.97 19.67
N GLY A 126 -16.11 -6.24 18.60
CA GLY A 126 -15.57 -6.85 17.39
C GLY A 126 -14.57 -5.94 16.67
N ASN A 127 -14.83 -4.63 16.62
CA ASN A 127 -13.92 -3.64 16.05
C ASN A 127 -12.58 -3.59 16.79
N ILE A 128 -12.60 -3.62 18.13
CA ILE A 128 -11.37 -3.64 18.95
C ILE A 128 -10.56 -4.91 18.67
N ILE A 129 -11.23 -6.07 18.59
CA ILE A 129 -10.58 -7.35 18.27
C ILE A 129 -9.98 -7.31 16.86
N ALA A 130 -10.73 -6.84 15.87
CA ALA A 130 -10.28 -6.71 14.49
C ALA A 130 -9.05 -5.80 14.36
N GLY A 131 -9.08 -4.63 15.01
CA GLY A 131 -7.93 -3.72 15.05
C GLY A 131 -6.70 -4.35 15.72
N SER A 132 -6.89 -5.09 16.81
CA SER A 132 -5.81 -5.81 17.50
C SER A 132 -5.18 -6.88 16.60
N ILE A 133 -6.00 -7.64 15.86
CA ILE A 133 -5.53 -8.63 14.89
C ILE A 133 -4.72 -7.95 13.77
N ALA A 134 -5.20 -6.82 13.25
CA ALA A 134 -4.47 -6.09 12.22
C ALA A 134 -3.09 -5.60 12.70
N VAL A 135 -2.99 -5.12 13.94
CA VAL A 135 -1.70 -4.74 14.56
C VAL A 135 -0.77 -5.95 14.68
N LEU A 136 -1.28 -7.10 15.13
CA LEU A 136 -0.48 -8.33 15.21
C LEU A 136 0.02 -8.79 13.83
N ILE A 137 -0.79 -8.64 12.78
CA ILE A 137 -0.39 -8.92 11.41
C ILE A 137 0.78 -8.00 10.99
N PHE A 138 0.71 -6.70 11.28
CA PHE A 138 1.81 -5.78 10.96
C PHE A 138 3.12 -6.13 11.66
N ILE A 139 3.03 -6.59 12.92
CA ILE A 139 4.19 -7.08 13.68
C ILE A 139 4.76 -8.33 13.03
N ALA A 140 3.91 -9.30 12.66
CA ALA A 140 4.34 -10.53 11.99
C ALA A 140 5.03 -10.24 10.64
N ILE A 141 4.47 -9.31 9.85
CA ILE A 141 5.07 -8.86 8.58
C ILE A 141 6.40 -8.14 8.82
N ALA A 142 6.53 -7.35 9.90
CA ALA A 142 7.78 -6.67 10.22
C ALA A 142 8.89 -7.66 10.55
N ILE A 143 8.57 -8.70 11.33
CA ILE A 143 9.51 -9.79 11.67
C ILE A 143 9.92 -10.56 10.40
N TRP A 144 8.94 -10.89 9.54
CA TRP A 144 9.21 -11.63 8.29
C TRP A 144 10.05 -10.81 7.30
N SER A 145 9.69 -9.55 7.08
CA SER A 145 10.38 -8.65 6.15
C SER A 145 11.70 -8.13 6.69
N ARG A 146 11.94 -8.28 8.01
CA ARG A 146 13.07 -7.70 8.75
C ARG A 146 13.14 -6.18 8.61
N THR A 147 12.00 -5.54 8.37
CA THR A 147 11.88 -4.09 8.27
C THR A 147 10.78 -3.59 9.20
N TRP A 148 10.99 -2.40 9.76
CA TRP A 148 9.98 -1.74 10.59
C TRP A 148 8.92 -1.01 9.75
N PHE A 149 9.07 -1.00 8.43
CA PHE A 149 8.22 -0.24 7.52
C PHE A 149 6.74 -0.60 7.65
N SER A 150 6.44 -1.90 7.79
CA SER A 150 5.05 -2.40 7.97
C SER A 150 4.41 -1.99 9.28
N ILE A 151 5.16 -1.47 10.26
CA ILE A 151 4.64 -0.92 11.52
C ILE A 151 4.62 0.61 11.46
N ILE A 152 5.74 1.22 11.06
CA ILE A 152 5.92 2.67 11.07
C ILE A 152 4.91 3.35 10.14
N VAL A 153 4.73 2.85 8.93
CA VAL A 153 3.85 3.51 7.95
C VAL A 153 2.38 3.50 8.39
N PRO A 154 1.79 2.36 8.79
CA PRO A 154 0.44 2.37 9.39
C PRO A 154 0.36 3.25 10.64
N ALA A 155 1.36 3.21 11.51
CA ALA A 155 1.38 4.06 12.71
C ALA A 155 1.31 5.56 12.36
N LEU A 156 2.11 6.02 11.40
CA LEU A 156 2.08 7.42 10.93
C LEU A 156 0.74 7.81 10.31
N LEU A 157 0.02 6.87 9.73
CA LEU A 157 -1.25 7.11 9.04
C LEU A 157 -2.45 7.08 9.98
N PHE A 158 -2.43 6.21 10.99
CA PHE A 158 -3.57 5.93 11.86
C PHE A 158 -3.46 6.56 13.26
N ILE A 159 -2.26 6.66 13.85
CA ILE A 159 -2.10 7.27 15.19
C ILE A 159 -2.61 8.71 15.22
N PRO A 160 -2.34 9.57 14.22
CA PRO A 160 -2.87 10.94 14.25
C PRO A 160 -4.40 11.01 14.30
N GLN A 161 -5.10 10.03 13.70
CA GLN A 161 -6.56 9.98 13.73
C GLN A 161 -7.06 9.77 15.16
N ILE A 162 -6.42 8.87 15.90
CA ILE A 162 -6.76 8.57 17.31
C ILE A 162 -6.36 9.73 18.23
N VAL A 163 -5.15 10.25 18.07
CA VAL A 163 -4.61 11.32 18.95
C VAL A 163 -5.45 12.59 18.85
N VAL A 164 -5.98 12.90 17.66
CA VAL A 164 -6.78 14.11 17.46
C VAL A 164 -8.14 14.06 18.16
N GLU A 165 -8.68 12.87 18.43
CA GLU A 165 -9.91 12.72 19.22
C GLU A 165 -9.74 13.21 20.67
N TRP A 166 -8.51 13.23 21.19
CA TRP A 166 -8.22 13.71 22.55
C TRP A 166 -8.07 15.22 22.64
N PHE A 167 -7.97 15.94 21.51
CA PHE A 167 -7.92 17.39 21.53
C PHE A 167 -9.33 17.99 21.63
N PRO A 168 -9.51 19.08 22.41
CA PRO A 168 -10.77 19.81 22.50
C PRO A 168 -10.98 20.71 21.27
N LEU A 169 -10.94 20.11 20.08
CA LEU A 169 -11.18 20.79 18.81
C LEU A 169 -12.62 20.54 18.33
N PRO A 170 -13.25 21.50 17.64
CA PRO A 170 -14.49 21.24 16.91
C PRO A 170 -14.28 20.12 15.87
N GLU A 171 -15.31 19.32 15.65
CA GLU A 171 -15.24 18.11 14.81
C GLU A 171 -14.74 18.41 13.38
N GLU A 172 -15.14 19.56 12.82
CA GLU A 172 -14.70 20.04 11.51
C GLU A 172 -13.17 20.18 11.40
N TYR A 173 -12.51 20.62 12.48
CA TYR A 173 -11.07 20.83 12.48
C TYR A 173 -10.28 19.56 12.82
N LYS A 174 -10.90 18.54 13.41
CA LYS A 174 -10.21 17.30 13.78
C LYS A 174 -9.68 16.58 12.54
N MET A 175 -10.50 16.41 11.51
CA MET A 175 -10.09 15.70 10.30
C MET A 175 -8.97 16.44 9.55
N LEU A 176 -9.05 17.77 9.47
CA LEU A 176 -8.01 18.61 8.88
C LEU A 176 -6.70 18.53 9.67
N THR A 177 -6.78 18.56 11.00
CA THR A 177 -5.61 18.47 11.88
C THR A 177 -4.93 17.11 11.74
N ALA A 178 -5.69 16.02 11.73
CA ALA A 178 -5.16 14.68 11.51
C ALA A 178 -4.44 14.58 10.15
N MET A 179 -5.04 15.12 9.08
CA MET A 179 -4.44 15.14 7.75
C MET A 179 -3.11 15.90 7.71
N VAL A 180 -3.04 17.08 8.34
CA VAL A 180 -1.81 17.89 8.42
C VAL A 180 -0.71 17.13 9.18
N ILE A 181 -1.04 16.49 10.30
CA ILE A 181 -0.09 15.69 11.08
C ILE A 181 0.44 14.52 10.22
N VAL A 182 -0.45 13.80 9.53
CA VAL A 182 -0.07 12.68 8.64
C VAL A 182 0.92 13.17 7.58
N ILE A 183 0.56 14.20 6.80
CA ILE A 183 1.42 14.72 5.71
C ILE A 183 2.77 15.16 6.27
N THR A 184 2.78 15.93 7.36
CA THR A 184 4.01 16.43 7.98
C THR A 184 4.90 15.27 8.45
N SER A 185 4.30 14.26 9.07
CA SER A 185 5.03 13.10 9.59
C SER A 185 5.66 12.25 8.47
N LEU A 186 4.98 12.07 7.33
CA LEU A 186 5.51 11.37 6.16
C LEU A 186 6.66 12.14 5.51
N ILE A 187 6.55 13.48 5.43
CA ILE A 187 7.64 14.34 4.92
C ILE A 187 8.87 14.23 5.83
N ILE A 188 8.69 14.29 7.14
CA ILE A 188 9.80 14.14 8.10
C ILE A 188 10.44 12.75 7.96
N TYR A 189 9.63 11.69 7.94
CA TYR A 189 10.12 10.32 7.80
C TYR A 189 10.91 10.11 6.51
N SER A 190 10.38 10.55 5.36
CA SER A 190 11.08 10.44 4.07
C SER A 190 12.40 11.22 4.05
N ARG A 191 12.47 12.39 4.70
CA ARG A 191 13.72 13.14 4.84
C ARG A 191 14.74 12.40 5.70
N ILE A 192 14.32 11.78 6.81
CA ILE A 192 15.23 11.00 7.66
C ILE A 192 15.79 9.79 6.90
N GLU A 193 14.94 9.03 6.21
CA GLU A 193 15.40 7.87 5.44
C GLU A 193 16.31 8.27 4.27
N SER A 194 16.00 9.35 3.56
CA SER A 194 16.87 9.85 2.48
C SER A 194 18.30 10.19 2.94
N LYS A 195 18.47 10.61 4.20
CA LYS A 195 19.78 10.91 4.80
C LYS A 195 20.57 9.67 5.23
N LYS A 196 19.91 8.53 5.44
CA LYS A 196 20.59 7.26 5.78
C LYS A 196 21.16 6.55 4.56
N VAL A 197 20.60 6.85 3.38
CA VAL A 197 20.96 6.23 2.09
C VAL A 197 22.01 7.06 1.33
N SER A 198 22.19 8.34 1.70
CA SER A 198 23.26 9.24 1.24
C SER A 198 24.53 9.09 2.08
#